data_AF-A0A970XZW6-F1
#
_entry.id   AF-A0A970XZW6-F1
#
_cell.length_a   1.000
_cell.length_b   1.000
_cell.length_c   1.000
_cell.angle_alpha   90.00
_cell.angle_beta   90.00
_cell.angle_gamma   90.00
#
_symmetry.space_group_name_H-M   'P 1'
#
loop_
_entity.id
_entity.type
_entity.pdbx_description
1 polymer ?
#
loop_
_entity_poly.entity_id
_entity_poly.type
_entity_poly.pdbx_seq_one_letter_code
_entity_poly.pdbx_strand_id
1 'polypeptide(L)'
;MEQLKIGLVHLNVRYNEPEHNLRNMTALNREAAEAGAKIIVNTELGISGYSYRSRDEIAGAVQASDGAMIRKLAAIASDCGVYIVVGYAEHDSATGIYYNAATALSPKGEIVCHYRKTSAEVRWACPGIPQQQNTFETPWGRAGILVCSDTYFGAVTRMTALRGADIILVPANWPSDPLDPAELWQSRAYENGVYLAACNRCGRDRNMEFRNSQSCCFNPSGEVLVQEGSEDSKIFYAVLPLHNGKLSSLAKERLQSRTPRLYTPMYLDMRYAEDLTSYYDLPKPVERELIAAVLPPDQVFSPSAIEGILGDEIPRVDARLLVLPAGKVRSIAEAEKVLLSVASRHNMDVCAGFEDGLNKNDPIMILADSAGRITRHRLPAGKGADDRPCIADIAGTRVLLACSGELMHSELALAAAKLGCDVVVSSTGNDLHDQMSRVIAARSIEQLYVAVAGKNKAFICEPPESHYRWKEVGVQGGGSCSMKLDPAKSRKKSFYDRLDYDLLLRSDGCEMERIN
;
A
#
# COMPACT_ATOMS: atom_id res chain seq x y z
N MET A 1 -8.94 1.73 31.55
CA MET A 1 -8.67 0.95 30.34
C MET A 1 -7.20 0.61 30.33
N GLU A 2 -6.85 -0.66 30.13
CA GLU A 2 -5.45 -1.06 29.96
C GLU A 2 -4.90 -0.46 28.66
N GLN A 3 -3.62 -0.09 28.66
CA GLN A 3 -2.98 0.59 27.54
C GLN A 3 -1.55 0.06 27.32
N LEU A 4 -1.14 -0.03 26.06
CA LEU A 4 0.23 -0.31 25.64
C LEU A 4 0.89 1.01 25.22
N LYS A 5 1.99 1.38 25.88
CA LYS A 5 2.82 2.51 25.47
C LYS A 5 3.96 2.05 24.57
N ILE A 6 4.08 2.65 23.39
CA ILE A 6 5.17 2.43 22.43
C ILE A 6 6.01 3.71 22.36
N GLY A 7 7.34 3.58 22.44
CA GLY A 7 8.29 4.68 22.22
C GLY A 7 8.88 4.63 20.81
N LEU A 8 8.86 5.75 20.10
CA LEU A 8 9.47 5.94 18.79
C LEU A 8 10.71 6.82 18.98
N VAL A 9 11.90 6.24 18.90
CA VAL A 9 13.19 6.96 19.06
C VAL A 9 13.54 7.64 17.74
N HIS A 10 12.98 8.84 17.54
CA HIS A 10 13.19 9.67 16.38
C HIS A 10 14.57 10.32 16.46
N LEU A 11 15.57 9.65 15.88
CA LEU A 11 16.97 9.98 16.09
C LEU A 11 17.49 10.99 15.05
N ASN A 12 18.30 11.95 15.50
CA ASN A 12 19.14 12.77 14.60
C ASN A 12 20.40 11.96 14.25
N VAL A 13 20.31 11.15 13.20
CA VAL A 13 21.41 10.24 12.80
C VAL A 13 22.51 11.03 12.07
N ARG A 14 23.73 11.04 12.61
CA ARG A 14 24.88 11.63 11.92
C ARG A 14 25.49 10.66 10.93
N TYR A 15 25.70 11.09 9.68
CA TYR A 15 26.28 10.24 8.66
C TYR A 15 27.67 9.75 9.06
N ASN A 16 27.89 8.43 9.00
CA ASN A 16 29.17 7.78 9.24
C ASN A 16 29.80 8.05 10.62
N GLU A 17 28.99 8.29 11.65
CA GLU A 17 29.42 8.44 13.05
C GLU A 17 28.77 7.36 13.97
N PRO A 18 29.05 6.06 13.75
CA PRO A 18 28.34 4.96 14.44
C PRO A 18 28.43 5.01 15.96
N GLU A 19 29.56 5.44 16.51
CA GLU A 19 29.76 5.53 17.96
C GLU A 19 28.94 6.65 18.59
N HIS A 20 28.84 7.81 17.92
CA HIS A 20 28.01 8.93 18.37
C HIS A 20 26.54 8.54 18.37
N ASN A 21 26.08 8.00 17.23
CA ASN A 21 24.69 7.61 17.07
C ASN A 21 24.29 6.50 18.03
N LEU A 22 25.16 5.50 18.23
CA LEU A 22 24.90 4.42 19.18
C LEU A 22 24.77 4.94 20.62
N ARG A 23 25.63 5.89 21.05
CA ARG A 23 25.50 6.50 22.38
C ARG A 23 24.13 7.17 22.54
N ASN A 24 23.74 8.03 21.61
CA ASN A 24 22.45 8.73 21.65
C ASN A 24 21.27 7.76 21.63
N MET A 25 21.31 6.77 20.73
CA MET A 25 20.29 5.73 20.62
C MET A 25 20.14 4.98 21.95
N THR A 26 21.24 4.51 22.56
CA THR A 26 21.18 3.77 23.82
C THR A 26 20.63 4.60 24.99
N ALA A 27 20.96 5.90 25.06
CA ALA A 27 20.42 6.81 26.07
C ALA A 27 18.90 6.96 25.91
N LEU A 28 18.43 7.23 24.68
CA LEU A 28 17.00 7.41 24.40
C LEU A 28 16.19 6.12 24.57
N ASN A 29 16.78 4.94 24.34
CA ASN A 29 16.09 3.67 24.64
C ASN A 29 15.90 3.48 26.15
N ARG A 30 16.88 3.84 26.99
CA ARG A 30 16.72 3.80 28.45
C ARG A 30 15.66 4.80 28.92
N GLU A 31 15.73 6.04 28.41
CA GLU A 31 14.74 7.08 28.73
C GLU A 31 13.31 6.66 28.32
N ALA A 32 13.14 6.09 27.13
CA ALA A 32 11.84 5.59 26.68
C ALA A 32 11.28 4.48 27.59
N ALA A 33 12.15 3.58 28.04
CA ALA A 33 11.77 2.52 28.96
C ALA A 33 11.41 3.05 30.36
N GLU A 34 12.19 4.00 30.89
CA GLU A 34 11.92 4.70 32.15
C GLU A 34 10.59 5.48 32.10
N ALA A 35 10.24 6.03 30.94
CA ALA A 35 8.94 6.66 30.70
C ALA A 35 7.78 5.64 30.53
N GLY A 36 8.05 4.34 30.67
CA GLY A 36 7.06 3.28 30.70
C GLY A 36 6.70 2.71 29.32
N ALA A 37 7.47 2.99 28.27
CA ALA A 37 7.31 2.28 26.99
C ALA A 37 7.57 0.79 27.19
N LYS A 38 6.79 -0.06 26.53
CA LYS A 38 6.94 -1.52 26.55
C LYS A 38 7.49 -2.10 25.26
N ILE A 39 7.33 -1.36 24.17
CA ILE A 39 7.96 -1.60 22.87
C ILE A 39 8.63 -0.29 22.47
N ILE A 40 9.91 -0.36 22.08
CA ILE A 40 10.68 0.78 21.59
C ILE A 40 11.09 0.50 20.16
N VAL A 41 10.75 1.39 19.24
CA VAL A 41 11.12 1.30 17.82
C VAL A 41 12.15 2.38 17.53
N ASN A 42 13.28 1.99 16.95
CA ASN A 42 14.32 2.90 16.47
C ASN A 42 14.22 3.09 14.95
N THR A 43 14.84 4.15 14.46
CA THR A 43 14.95 4.44 13.03
C THR A 43 15.79 3.41 12.25
N GLU A 44 15.56 3.32 10.94
CA GLU A 44 16.34 2.51 10.01
C GLU A 44 17.76 3.07 9.82
N LEU A 45 18.76 2.17 9.75
CA LEU A 45 20.17 2.51 9.62
C LEU A 45 20.63 3.54 10.68
N GLY A 46 20.08 3.42 11.89
CA GLY A 46 20.14 4.47 12.91
C GLY A 46 21.52 4.76 13.48
N ILE A 47 22.53 3.95 13.15
CA ILE A 47 23.92 4.21 13.54
C ILE A 47 24.82 4.62 12.37
N SER A 48 24.56 4.18 11.15
CA SER A 48 25.42 4.46 10.00
C SER A 48 25.01 5.74 9.26
N GLY A 49 23.72 6.05 9.21
CA GLY A 49 23.18 6.89 8.15
C GLY A 49 22.94 6.08 6.87
N TYR A 50 22.51 6.74 5.79
CA TYR A 50 21.89 6.09 4.63
C TYR A 50 22.69 6.27 3.33
N SER A 51 23.30 7.44 3.12
CA SER A 51 23.77 7.93 1.82
C SER A 51 25.10 7.36 1.29
N TYR A 52 25.33 6.05 1.47
CA TYR A 52 26.50 5.32 0.98
C TYR A 52 26.38 4.96 -0.51
N ARG A 53 27.49 5.07 -1.26
CA ARG A 53 27.55 4.90 -2.72
C ARG A 53 28.09 3.53 -3.16
N SER A 54 28.74 2.80 -2.27
CA SER A 54 29.31 1.47 -2.57
C SER A 54 29.43 0.62 -1.31
N ARG A 55 29.66 -0.68 -1.52
CA ARG A 55 30.04 -1.63 -0.47
C ARG A 55 31.26 -1.15 0.34
N ASP A 56 32.27 -0.61 -0.33
CA ASP A 56 33.51 -0.17 0.33
C ASP A 56 33.27 1.06 1.22
N GLU A 57 32.40 1.98 0.81
CA GLU A 57 32.11 3.19 1.59
C GLU A 57 31.42 2.87 2.92
N ILE A 58 30.53 1.85 2.94
CA ILE A 58 29.80 1.46 4.16
C ILE A 58 30.54 0.46 5.05
N ALA A 59 31.61 -0.17 4.57
CA ALA A 59 32.27 -1.29 5.24
C ALA A 59 32.72 -1.00 6.70
N GLY A 60 33.00 0.25 7.04
CA GLY A 60 33.35 0.65 8.42
C GLY A 60 32.17 0.86 9.37
N ALA A 61 30.93 0.89 8.85
CA ALA A 61 29.72 1.20 9.61
C ALA A 61 28.80 -0.02 9.84
N VAL A 62 29.03 -1.13 9.13
CA VAL A 62 28.23 -2.36 9.25
C VAL A 62 28.43 -3.04 10.61
N GLN A 63 27.43 -3.78 11.08
CA GLN A 63 27.44 -4.51 12.36
C GLN A 63 27.08 -5.97 12.16
N ALA A 64 27.70 -6.87 12.91
CA ALA A 64 27.21 -8.23 13.03
C ALA A 64 25.89 -8.28 13.82
N SER A 65 25.00 -9.20 13.46
CA SER A 65 23.69 -9.39 14.10
C SER A 65 23.77 -9.88 15.55
N ASP A 66 24.93 -10.36 15.98
CA ASP A 66 25.27 -10.71 17.36
C ASP A 66 26.33 -9.76 17.96
N GLY A 67 26.65 -8.67 17.26
CA GLY A 67 27.77 -7.77 17.55
C GLY A 67 27.58 -6.86 18.77
N ALA A 68 28.56 -5.98 19.00
CA ALA A 68 28.59 -5.10 20.18
C ALA A 68 27.38 -4.16 20.28
N MET A 69 26.87 -3.66 19.15
CA MET A 69 25.64 -2.87 19.09
C MET A 69 24.45 -3.65 19.64
N ILE A 70 24.20 -4.85 19.11
CA ILE A 70 23.06 -5.68 19.48
C ILE A 70 23.16 -6.11 20.95
N ARG A 71 24.35 -6.50 21.42
CA ARG A 71 24.56 -6.85 22.84
C ARG A 71 24.26 -5.70 23.80
N LYS A 72 24.61 -4.46 23.43
CA LYS A 72 24.29 -3.27 24.24
C LYS A 72 22.78 -3.03 24.34
N LEU A 73 22.07 -3.14 23.22
CA LEU A 73 20.61 -2.99 23.19
C LEU A 73 19.90 -4.15 23.89
N ALA A 74 20.43 -5.37 23.78
CA ALA A 74 19.92 -6.55 24.47
C ALA A 74 20.01 -6.40 26.00
N ALA A 75 21.12 -5.86 26.50
CA ALA A 75 21.26 -5.53 27.90
C ALA A 75 20.19 -4.52 28.35
N ILE A 76 19.95 -3.44 27.58
CA ILE A 76 18.89 -2.47 27.89
C ILE A 76 17.51 -3.14 27.89
N ALA A 77 17.21 -3.96 26.88
CA ALA A 77 15.95 -4.67 26.78
C ALA A 77 15.70 -5.56 28.00
N SER A 78 16.73 -6.29 28.46
CA SER A 78 16.68 -7.14 29.64
C SER A 78 16.59 -6.34 30.95
N ASP A 79 17.44 -5.33 31.13
CA ASP A 79 17.49 -4.50 32.34
C ASP A 79 16.14 -3.80 32.59
N CYS A 80 15.51 -3.33 31.50
CA CYS A 80 14.28 -2.54 31.56
C CYS A 80 13.01 -3.36 31.34
N GLY A 81 13.12 -4.63 30.93
CA GLY A 81 11.99 -5.50 30.65
C GLY A 81 11.12 -5.01 29.48
N VAL A 82 11.73 -4.58 28.38
CA VAL A 82 11.06 -4.01 27.20
C VAL A 82 11.44 -4.72 25.91
N TYR A 83 10.59 -4.63 24.89
CA TYR A 83 10.97 -4.99 23.53
C TYR A 83 11.70 -3.81 22.86
N ILE A 84 12.77 -4.09 22.11
CA ILE A 84 13.50 -3.09 21.32
C ILE A 84 13.60 -3.55 19.88
N VAL A 85 13.16 -2.73 18.93
CA VAL A 85 13.33 -2.93 17.49
C VAL A 85 14.35 -1.93 16.97
N VAL A 86 15.35 -2.40 16.24
CA VAL A 86 16.44 -1.58 15.70
C VAL A 86 16.79 -1.94 14.28
N GLY A 87 16.91 -0.93 13.40
CA GLY A 87 17.39 -1.06 12.02
C GLY A 87 18.86 -0.67 11.88
N TYR A 88 19.64 -1.48 11.15
CA TYR A 88 21.10 -1.29 10.98
C TYR A 88 21.61 -1.94 9.68
N ALA A 89 22.78 -1.48 9.23
CA ALA A 89 23.52 -2.14 8.17
C ALA A 89 24.19 -3.38 8.75
N GLU A 90 23.72 -4.56 8.37
CA GLU A 90 24.21 -5.84 8.84
C GLU A 90 25.42 -6.29 8.02
N HIS A 91 26.39 -6.90 8.69
CA HIS A 91 27.41 -7.76 8.10
C HIS A 91 27.18 -9.20 8.55
N ASP A 92 26.87 -10.06 7.58
CA ASP A 92 26.79 -11.50 7.81
C ASP A 92 28.20 -12.07 7.90
N SER A 93 28.67 -12.34 9.13
CA SER A 93 30.02 -12.85 9.39
C SER A 93 30.32 -14.20 8.72
N ALA A 94 29.31 -15.00 8.36
CA ALA A 94 29.51 -16.30 7.73
C ALA A 94 29.76 -16.17 6.22
N THR A 95 29.15 -15.17 5.56
CA THR A 95 29.18 -15.02 4.10
C THR A 95 29.93 -13.78 3.61
N GLY A 96 30.17 -12.80 4.48
CA GLY A 96 30.74 -11.49 4.12
C GLY A 96 29.76 -10.54 3.42
N ILE A 97 28.49 -10.92 3.31
CA ILE A 97 27.43 -10.16 2.64
C ILE A 97 26.89 -9.07 3.57
N TYR A 98 26.57 -7.92 2.99
CA TYR A 98 25.91 -6.83 3.72
C TYR A 98 24.41 -6.79 3.42
N TYR A 99 23.62 -6.46 4.44
CA TYR A 99 22.17 -6.32 4.35
C TYR A 99 21.71 -5.05 5.05
N ASN A 100 20.58 -4.49 4.65
CA ASN A 100 19.82 -3.60 5.51
C ASN A 100 18.84 -4.45 6.30
N ALA A 101 18.98 -4.48 7.63
CA ALA A 101 18.25 -5.41 8.48
C ALA A 101 17.64 -4.69 9.67
N ALA A 102 16.59 -5.29 10.22
CA ALA A 102 16.03 -4.94 11.50
C ALA A 102 15.99 -6.15 12.43
N THR A 103 16.20 -5.92 13.72
CA THR A 103 16.19 -6.96 14.76
C THR A 103 15.30 -6.51 15.92
N ALA A 104 14.45 -7.42 16.40
CA ALA A 104 13.69 -7.25 17.63
C ALA A 104 14.30 -8.08 18.77
N LEU A 105 14.47 -7.41 19.90
CA LEU A 105 14.96 -7.96 21.15
C LEU A 105 13.81 -8.07 22.15
N SER A 106 13.75 -9.18 22.88
CA SER A 106 12.74 -9.42 23.90
C SER A 106 13.10 -8.74 25.23
N PRO A 107 12.15 -8.67 26.19
CA PRO A 107 12.41 -8.30 27.58
C PRO A 107 13.45 -9.16 28.32
N LYS A 108 13.95 -10.24 27.71
CA LYS A 108 15.06 -11.07 28.23
C LYS A 108 16.39 -10.79 27.53
N GLY A 109 16.42 -9.84 26.59
CA GLY A 109 17.58 -9.57 25.74
C GLY A 109 17.79 -10.57 24.61
N GLU A 110 16.82 -11.45 24.33
CA GLU A 110 16.93 -12.47 23.28
C GLU A 110 16.46 -11.90 21.92
N ILE A 111 17.11 -12.29 20.83
CA ILE A 111 16.61 -11.98 19.48
C ILE A 111 15.35 -12.80 19.22
N VAL A 112 14.21 -12.14 19.06
CA VAL A 112 12.91 -12.80 18.78
C VAL A 112 12.47 -12.65 17.33
N CYS A 113 13.06 -11.71 16.59
CA CYS A 113 12.86 -11.58 15.16
C CYS A 113 14.08 -10.90 14.54
N HIS A 114 14.49 -11.37 13.37
CA HIS A 114 15.54 -10.78 12.55
C HIS A 114 15.07 -10.79 11.10
N TYR A 115 15.02 -9.62 10.49
CA TYR A 115 14.44 -9.44 9.16
C TYR A 115 15.37 -8.60 8.29
N ARG A 116 15.81 -9.17 7.17
CA ARG A 116 16.58 -8.46 6.14
C ARG A 116 15.60 -7.86 5.14
N LYS A 117 15.70 -6.55 4.94
CA LYS A 117 14.87 -5.75 4.04
C LYS A 117 14.83 -6.38 2.64
N THR A 118 13.63 -6.55 2.10
CA THR A 118 13.47 -7.17 0.78
C THR A 118 13.70 -6.17 -0.34
N SER A 119 13.30 -4.90 -0.13
CA SER A 119 13.57 -3.76 -1.02
C SER A 119 14.93 -3.09 -0.71
N ALA A 120 16.02 -3.87 -0.81
CA ALA A 120 17.34 -3.44 -0.34
C ALA A 120 18.03 -2.35 -1.19
N GLU A 121 19.00 -1.68 -0.58
CA GLU A 121 19.80 -0.62 -1.17
C GLU A 121 20.72 -1.16 -2.29
N VAL A 122 20.39 -0.78 -3.53
CA VAL A 122 21.01 -1.23 -4.80
C VAL A 122 22.55 -1.17 -4.81
N ARG A 123 23.18 -0.30 -4.01
CA ARG A 123 24.62 0.01 -4.09
C ARG A 123 25.52 -0.81 -3.18
N TRP A 124 24.99 -1.40 -2.12
CA TRP A 124 25.81 -2.05 -1.09
C TRP A 124 25.13 -3.22 -0.38
N ALA A 125 23.80 -3.32 -0.42
CA ALA A 125 23.05 -4.33 0.31
C ALA A 125 22.55 -5.44 -0.62
N CYS A 126 22.62 -6.68 -0.16
CA CYS A 126 21.89 -7.80 -0.73
C CYS A 126 20.42 -7.74 -0.26
N PRO A 127 19.43 -8.03 -1.13
CA PRO A 127 18.04 -8.10 -0.71
C PRO A 127 17.74 -9.37 0.07
N GLY A 128 16.99 -9.24 1.18
CA GLY A 128 16.45 -10.37 1.92
C GLY A 128 15.45 -11.19 1.10
N ILE A 129 15.24 -12.46 1.48
CA ILE A 129 14.26 -13.35 0.82
C ILE A 129 12.84 -13.08 1.33
N PRO A 130 11.79 -13.20 0.51
CA PRO A 130 10.43 -12.86 0.94
C PRO A 130 9.80 -13.82 1.95
N GLN A 131 10.26 -15.08 2.02
CA GLN A 131 9.77 -16.12 2.93
C GLN A 131 10.30 -15.99 4.37
N GLN A 132 11.13 -14.98 4.66
CA GLN A 132 11.64 -14.75 6.02
C GLN A 132 10.49 -14.60 7.02
N GLN A 133 10.62 -15.24 8.17
CA GLN A 133 9.74 -14.95 9.29
C GLN A 133 10.04 -13.53 9.77
N ASN A 134 9.05 -12.64 9.65
CA ASN A 134 9.16 -11.24 10.06
C ASN A 134 8.18 -10.88 11.17
N THR A 135 7.61 -11.89 11.85
CA THR A 135 6.69 -11.72 12.98
C THR A 135 7.19 -12.40 14.24
N PHE A 136 6.79 -11.88 15.41
CA PHE A 136 7.09 -12.44 16.73
C PHE A 136 5.95 -12.19 17.72
N GLU A 137 5.86 -13.03 18.74
CA GLU A 137 4.83 -12.94 19.77
C GLU A 137 5.16 -11.91 20.85
N THR A 138 4.13 -11.21 21.33
CA THR A 138 4.19 -10.33 22.50
C THR A 138 3.03 -10.61 23.44
N PRO A 139 3.07 -10.15 24.71
CA PRO A 139 1.93 -10.26 25.62
C PRO A 139 0.64 -9.62 25.08
N TRP A 140 0.75 -8.65 24.15
CA TRP A 140 -0.39 -7.88 23.63
C TRP A 140 -0.90 -8.36 22.27
N GLY A 141 -0.23 -9.31 21.62
CA GLY A 141 -0.56 -9.74 20.25
C GLY A 141 0.71 -9.98 19.44
N ARG A 142 0.56 -10.35 18.17
CA ARG A 142 1.69 -10.62 17.28
C ARG A 142 2.19 -9.33 16.64
N ALA A 143 3.49 -9.08 16.72
CA ALA A 143 4.14 -7.94 16.09
C ALA A 143 4.85 -8.39 14.80
N GLY A 144 4.80 -7.56 13.76
CA GLY A 144 5.55 -7.71 12.52
C GLY A 144 6.59 -6.61 12.34
N ILE A 145 7.66 -6.89 11.60
CA ILE A 145 8.71 -5.92 11.25
C ILE A 145 8.77 -5.76 9.74
N LEU A 146 8.78 -4.51 9.29
CA LEU A 146 9.11 -4.12 7.92
C LEU A 146 10.10 -2.96 7.98
N VAL A 147 10.92 -2.80 6.95
CA VAL A 147 11.93 -1.72 6.93
C VAL A 147 11.59 -0.73 5.83
N CYS A 148 11.24 0.49 6.22
CA CYS A 148 11.10 1.65 5.35
C CYS A 148 10.33 1.37 4.05
N SER A 149 11.02 1.38 2.90
CA SER A 149 10.46 1.20 1.55
C SER A 149 9.76 -0.14 1.32
N ASP A 150 9.90 -1.13 2.20
CA ASP A 150 9.05 -2.33 2.16
C ASP A 150 7.56 -1.94 2.24
N THR A 151 7.22 -0.87 2.96
CA THR A 151 5.85 -0.36 3.07
C THR A 151 5.36 0.37 1.82
N TYR A 152 6.24 0.70 0.88
CA TYR A 152 5.87 1.28 -0.41
C TYR A 152 4.96 0.31 -1.19
N PHE A 153 5.33 -0.96 -1.21
CA PHE A 153 4.60 -2.02 -1.91
C PHE A 153 3.51 -2.62 -1.00
N GLY A 154 2.25 -2.52 -1.42
CA GLY A 154 1.11 -2.99 -0.62
C GLY A 154 1.21 -4.50 -0.32
N ALA A 155 1.66 -5.29 -1.29
CA ALA A 155 1.79 -6.74 -1.15
C ALA A 155 2.77 -7.16 -0.05
N VAL A 156 3.82 -6.38 0.22
CA VAL A 156 4.80 -6.68 1.28
C VAL A 156 4.19 -6.49 2.67
N THR A 157 3.46 -5.41 2.86
CA THR A 157 2.67 -5.20 4.08
C THR A 157 1.63 -6.30 4.26
N ARG A 158 0.94 -6.66 3.18
CA ARG A 158 -0.08 -7.72 3.17
C ARG A 158 0.48 -9.07 3.62
N MET A 159 1.67 -9.47 3.17
CA MET A 159 2.33 -10.70 3.64
C MET A 159 2.52 -10.71 5.15
N THR A 160 2.93 -9.58 5.73
CA THR A 160 3.14 -9.45 7.18
C THR A 160 1.83 -9.59 7.94
N ALA A 161 0.75 -8.98 7.44
CA ALA A 161 -0.58 -9.12 8.01
C ALA A 161 -1.13 -10.56 7.89
N LEU A 162 -0.90 -11.24 6.75
CA LEU A 162 -1.27 -12.65 6.54
C LEU A 162 -0.50 -13.61 7.45
N ARG A 163 0.68 -13.22 7.94
CA ARG A 163 1.43 -13.93 8.99
C ARG A 163 0.86 -13.69 10.40
N GLY A 164 -0.27 -13.00 10.50
CA GLY A 164 -1.05 -12.82 11.73
C GLY A 164 -0.65 -11.61 12.56
N ALA A 165 0.06 -10.62 12.00
CA ALA A 165 0.45 -9.42 12.75
C ALA A 165 -0.77 -8.59 13.18
N ASP A 166 -0.82 -8.21 14.45
CA ASP A 166 -1.76 -7.22 15.01
C ASP A 166 -1.19 -5.80 14.96
N ILE A 167 0.13 -5.69 14.98
CA ILE A 167 0.88 -4.43 14.83
C ILE A 167 2.09 -4.63 13.91
N ILE A 168 2.37 -3.66 13.04
CA ILE A 168 3.58 -3.61 12.22
C ILE A 168 4.48 -2.47 12.71
N LEU A 169 5.73 -2.80 13.02
CA LEU A 169 6.75 -1.89 13.51
C LEU A 169 7.72 -1.57 12.36
N VAL A 170 7.90 -0.29 12.05
CA VAL A 170 8.63 0.16 10.87
C VAL A 170 9.77 1.10 11.24
N PRO A 171 11.00 0.60 11.41
CA PRO A 171 12.20 1.44 11.31
C PRO A 171 12.23 2.10 9.93
N ALA A 172 12.26 3.43 9.89
CA ALA A 172 12.20 4.20 8.65
C ALA A 172 13.31 5.25 8.57
N ASN A 173 13.76 5.50 7.34
CA ASN A 173 14.70 6.54 6.95
C ASN A 173 14.16 7.17 5.65
N TRP A 174 13.02 7.87 5.75
CA TRP A 174 12.22 8.29 4.60
C TRP A 174 11.96 9.81 4.63
N PRO A 175 12.45 10.58 3.64
CA PRO A 175 12.20 12.03 3.55
C PRO A 175 10.74 12.32 3.20
N SER A 176 10.19 13.46 3.61
CA SER A 176 8.77 13.79 3.36
C SER A 176 8.46 14.24 1.92
N ASP A 177 9.47 14.39 1.08
CA ASP A 177 9.36 14.85 -0.32
C ASP A 177 10.20 13.91 -1.19
N PRO A 178 9.71 13.43 -2.36
CA PRO A 178 8.48 13.81 -3.07
C PRO A 178 7.18 13.07 -2.70
N LEU A 179 7.26 12.12 -1.77
CA LEU A 179 6.09 11.39 -1.26
C LEU A 179 6.19 11.32 0.25
N ASP A 180 5.19 11.85 0.94
CA ASP A 180 5.08 11.72 2.39
C ASP A 180 4.74 10.26 2.74
N PRO A 181 5.65 9.54 3.43
CA PRO A 181 5.39 8.15 3.79
C PRO A 181 4.23 7.98 4.79
N ALA A 182 3.83 9.03 5.52
CA ALA A 182 2.67 8.97 6.41
C ALA A 182 1.39 8.59 5.65
N GLU A 183 1.23 9.07 4.40
CA GLU A 183 0.10 8.72 3.55
C GLU A 183 0.05 7.21 3.27
N LEU A 184 1.21 6.60 3.00
CA LEU A 184 1.31 5.16 2.77
C LEU A 184 1.14 4.35 4.05
N TRP A 185 1.81 4.73 5.13
CA TRP A 185 1.73 4.04 6.42
C TRP A 185 0.30 4.01 6.97
N GLN A 186 -0.44 5.12 6.84
CA GLN A 186 -1.84 5.17 7.23
C GLN A 186 -2.70 4.24 6.36
N SER A 187 -2.45 4.21 5.04
CA SER A 187 -3.09 3.29 4.10
C SER A 187 -2.79 1.82 4.43
N ARG A 188 -1.54 1.51 4.78
CA ARG A 188 -1.08 0.17 5.19
C ARG A 188 -1.75 -0.30 6.47
N ALA A 189 -1.94 0.57 7.46
CA ALA A 189 -2.70 0.27 8.67
C ALA A 189 -4.17 -0.06 8.34
N TYR A 190 -4.82 0.83 7.58
CA TYR A 190 -6.25 0.71 7.26
C TYR A 190 -6.59 -0.51 6.38
N GLU A 191 -5.84 -0.73 5.29
CA GLU A 191 -6.13 -1.79 4.31
C GLU A 191 -5.88 -3.21 4.85
N ASN A 192 -5.01 -3.33 5.86
CA ASN A 192 -4.68 -4.59 6.52
C ASN A 192 -5.37 -4.76 7.88
N GLY A 193 -6.00 -3.70 8.41
CA GLY A 193 -6.68 -3.76 9.71
C GLY A 193 -5.72 -3.98 10.88
N VAL A 194 -4.53 -3.39 10.84
CA VAL A 194 -3.49 -3.56 11.86
C VAL A 194 -3.07 -2.21 12.43
N TYR A 195 -2.53 -2.21 13.66
CA TYR A 195 -1.77 -1.05 14.10
C TYR A 195 -0.49 -0.94 13.25
N LEU A 196 -0.03 0.28 13.02
CA LEU A 196 1.28 0.51 12.38
C LEU A 196 2.01 1.60 13.13
N ALA A 197 3.24 1.33 13.55
CA ALA A 197 4.10 2.27 14.25
C ALA A 197 5.42 2.44 13.47
N ALA A 198 5.57 3.57 12.80
CA ALA A 198 6.74 3.91 12.00
C ALA A 198 7.63 4.92 12.73
N CYS A 199 8.87 4.54 13.00
CA CYS A 199 9.86 5.42 13.61
C CYS A 199 10.82 5.91 12.53
N ASN A 200 10.64 7.16 12.13
CA ASN A 200 11.51 7.84 11.18
C ASN A 200 12.65 8.56 11.92
N ARG A 201 13.52 9.26 11.20
CA ARG A 201 14.62 10.07 11.75
C ARG A 201 14.44 11.56 11.43
N CYS A 202 15.29 12.37 12.05
CA CYS A 202 15.48 13.78 11.70
C CYS A 202 16.93 14.05 11.27
N GLY A 203 17.22 15.34 11.10
CA GLY A 203 18.52 15.86 10.68
C GLY A 203 18.76 15.71 9.18
N ARG A 204 20.02 15.76 8.80
CA ARG A 204 20.44 15.68 7.40
C ARG A 204 21.46 14.56 7.25
N ASP A 205 21.36 13.85 6.14
CA ASP A 205 22.41 12.96 5.67
C ASP A 205 23.28 13.68 4.62
N ARG A 206 24.12 12.97 3.87
CA ARG A 206 24.96 13.54 2.81
C ARG A 206 24.12 14.18 1.71
N ASN A 207 23.07 13.47 1.25
CA ASN A 207 22.26 13.86 0.10
C ASN A 207 20.75 13.86 0.39
N MET A 208 20.34 13.62 1.64
CA MET A 208 18.93 13.49 2.03
C MET A 208 18.61 14.40 3.22
N GLU A 209 17.39 14.94 3.23
CA GLU A 209 16.92 15.91 4.22
C GLU A 209 15.70 15.34 4.96
N PHE A 210 15.75 15.37 6.30
CA PHE A 210 14.74 14.77 7.17
C PHE A 210 14.18 15.76 8.20
N ARG A 211 14.48 17.07 8.11
CA ARG A 211 13.92 18.07 9.05
C ARG A 211 12.40 18.06 9.16
N ASN A 212 11.71 17.72 8.06
CA ASN A 212 10.25 17.63 8.02
C ASN A 212 9.72 16.20 8.13
N SER A 213 10.61 15.22 8.31
CA SER A 213 10.24 13.81 8.42
C SER A 213 9.52 13.54 9.74
N GLN A 214 8.46 12.74 9.67
CA GLN A 214 7.62 12.43 10.82
C GLN A 214 7.73 10.97 11.20
N SER A 215 7.65 10.68 12.49
CA SER A 215 7.32 9.35 13.01
C SER A 215 5.83 9.29 13.27
N CYS A 216 5.23 8.14 12.96
CA CYS A 216 3.78 8.00 12.97
C CYS A 216 3.34 6.73 13.70
N CYS A 217 2.15 6.78 14.30
CA CYS A 217 1.44 5.60 14.75
C CYS A 217 -0.04 5.71 14.37
N PHE A 218 -0.57 4.66 13.76
CA PHE A 218 -1.97 4.57 13.33
C PHE A 218 -2.64 3.36 13.95
N ASN A 219 -3.94 3.47 14.22
CA ASN A 219 -4.76 2.33 14.60
C ASN A 219 -5.27 1.55 13.37
N PRO A 220 -5.92 0.39 13.56
CA PRO A 220 -6.47 -0.43 12.47
C PRO A 220 -7.49 0.26 11.55
N SER A 221 -8.12 1.34 12.01
CA SER A 221 -9.04 2.17 11.22
C SER A 221 -8.33 3.31 10.48
N GLY A 222 -7.00 3.36 10.55
CA GLY A 222 -6.19 4.43 9.98
C GLY A 222 -6.27 5.73 10.76
N GLU A 223 -6.82 5.76 11.97
CA GLU A 223 -6.83 6.98 12.79
C GLU A 223 -5.42 7.25 13.33
N VAL A 224 -5.05 8.53 13.35
CA VAL A 224 -3.74 8.98 13.81
C VAL A 224 -3.68 8.94 15.32
N LEU A 225 -2.78 8.14 15.87
CA LEU A 225 -2.44 8.13 17.29
C LEU A 225 -1.25 9.04 17.60
N VAL A 226 -0.27 9.06 16.69
CA VAL A 226 0.91 9.94 16.71
C VAL A 226 1.27 10.28 15.27
N GLN A 227 1.60 11.54 15.00
CA GLN A 227 2.22 11.99 13.75
C GLN A 227 3.02 13.25 14.06
N GLU A 228 4.29 13.09 14.41
CA GLU A 228 5.15 14.16 14.89
C GLU A 228 6.54 14.09 14.25
N GLY A 229 7.14 15.26 14.03
CA GLY A 229 8.53 15.43 13.61
C GLY A 229 9.28 16.31 14.61
N SER A 230 10.60 16.30 14.54
CA SER A 230 11.45 17.19 15.34
C SER A 230 12.74 17.48 14.59
N GLU A 231 13.34 18.65 14.81
CA GLU A 231 14.67 18.96 14.28
C GLU A 231 15.80 18.23 15.03
N ASP A 232 15.52 17.82 16.27
CA ASP A 232 16.45 17.15 17.18
C ASP A 232 16.01 15.73 17.51
N SER A 233 16.89 14.97 18.16
CA SER A 233 16.52 13.64 18.63
C SER A 233 15.43 13.73 19.68
N LYS A 234 14.32 13.02 19.49
CA LYS A 234 13.17 13.04 20.40
C LYS A 234 12.53 11.66 20.49
N ILE A 235 11.88 11.37 21.62
CA ILE A 235 11.03 10.19 21.76
C ILE A 235 9.59 10.63 21.59
N PHE A 236 8.87 10.01 20.67
CA PHE A 236 7.41 10.14 20.57
C PHE A 236 6.75 8.93 21.19
N TYR A 237 5.67 9.14 21.96
CA TYR A 237 4.97 8.05 22.64
C TYR A 237 3.59 7.85 22.04
N ALA A 238 3.33 6.65 21.53
CA ALA A 238 2.00 6.23 21.13
C ALA A 238 1.36 5.39 22.25
N VAL A 239 0.12 5.70 22.60
CA VAL A 239 -0.64 4.97 23.63
C VAL A 239 -1.78 4.23 22.95
N LEU A 240 -1.68 2.91 22.90
CA LEU A 240 -2.63 2.03 22.21
C LEU A 240 -3.59 1.42 23.23
N PRO A 241 -4.91 1.45 22.99
CA PRO A 241 -5.88 0.82 23.87
C PRO A 241 -5.77 -0.71 23.82
N LEU A 242 -5.94 -1.36 24.97
CA LEU A 242 -6.00 -2.81 25.08
C LEU A 242 -7.40 -3.28 25.48
N HIS A 243 -7.82 -4.40 24.90
CA HIS A 243 -9.04 -5.11 25.23
C HIS A 243 -8.66 -6.49 25.78
N ASN A 244 -8.95 -6.74 27.06
CA ASN A 244 -8.54 -7.96 27.78
C ASN A 244 -7.03 -8.25 27.65
N GLY A 245 -6.18 -7.22 27.84
CA GLY A 245 -4.73 -7.33 27.72
C GLY A 245 -4.18 -7.47 26.30
N LYS A 246 -5.02 -7.45 25.25
CA LYS A 246 -4.61 -7.62 23.84
C LYS A 246 -4.94 -6.40 22.99
N LEU A 247 -4.16 -6.19 21.94
CA LEU A 247 -4.47 -5.24 20.86
C LEU A 247 -5.70 -5.75 20.10
N SER A 248 -6.58 -4.82 19.73
CA SER A 248 -7.75 -5.14 18.91
C SER A 248 -7.46 -4.82 17.44
N SER A 249 -7.03 -5.80 16.65
CA SER A 249 -6.86 -5.66 15.20
C SER A 249 -8.18 -5.91 14.46
N LEU A 250 -8.31 -5.32 13.26
CA LEU A 250 -9.36 -5.60 12.28
C LEU A 250 -8.85 -6.56 11.18
N ALA A 251 -7.66 -7.14 11.35
CA ALA A 251 -6.97 -7.91 10.32
C ALA A 251 -7.80 -9.09 9.85
N LYS A 252 -8.40 -9.85 10.78
CA LYS A 252 -9.29 -10.96 10.40
C LYS A 252 -10.42 -10.52 9.48
N GLU A 253 -11.12 -9.42 9.80
CA GLU A 253 -12.20 -8.87 8.97
C GLU A 253 -11.67 -8.44 7.59
N ARG A 254 -10.58 -7.68 7.55
CA ARG A 254 -9.97 -7.16 6.31
C ARG A 254 -9.35 -8.25 5.43
N LEU A 255 -8.80 -9.31 6.01
CA LEU A 255 -8.13 -10.36 5.25
C LEU A 255 -9.13 -11.39 4.70
N GLN A 256 -10.31 -11.55 5.33
CA GLN A 256 -11.36 -12.47 4.88
C GLN A 256 -12.09 -12.01 3.61
N SER A 257 -12.07 -10.72 3.28
CA SER A 257 -12.67 -10.19 2.04
C SER A 257 -11.82 -10.42 0.79
N ARG A 258 -10.61 -10.96 0.95
CA ARG A 258 -9.71 -11.24 -0.17
C ARG A 258 -10.29 -12.30 -1.09
N THR A 259 -9.99 -12.20 -2.38
CA THR A 259 -10.35 -13.21 -3.38
C THR A 259 -9.10 -13.73 -4.10
N PRO A 260 -8.26 -14.56 -3.46
CA PRO A 260 -6.94 -14.96 -3.97
C PRO A 260 -6.93 -15.57 -5.37
N ARG A 261 -7.99 -16.28 -5.77
CA ARG A 261 -8.16 -16.83 -7.12
C ARG A 261 -8.05 -15.76 -8.22
N LEU A 262 -8.57 -14.54 -7.98
CA LEU A 262 -8.44 -13.43 -8.94
C LEU A 262 -7.02 -12.89 -9.02
N TYR A 263 -6.20 -13.14 -8.00
CA TYR A 263 -4.86 -12.56 -7.88
C TYR A 263 -3.79 -13.46 -8.50
N THR A 264 -4.12 -14.69 -8.89
CA THR A 264 -3.17 -15.68 -9.42
C THR A 264 -2.19 -15.13 -10.47
N PRO A 265 -2.59 -14.26 -11.43
CA PRO A 265 -1.65 -13.65 -12.38
C PRO A 265 -0.53 -12.79 -11.75
N MET A 266 -0.62 -12.46 -10.46
CA MET A 266 0.42 -11.69 -9.77
C MET A 266 1.78 -12.41 -9.70
N TYR A 267 1.84 -13.75 -9.85
CA TYR A 267 3.12 -14.47 -9.86
C TYR A 267 3.86 -14.36 -11.20
N LEU A 268 3.20 -13.87 -12.26
CA LEU A 268 3.79 -13.84 -13.60
C LEU A 268 5.10 -13.05 -13.58
N ASP A 269 6.17 -13.67 -14.07
CA ASP A 269 7.48 -13.04 -14.16
C ASP A 269 7.58 -12.25 -15.46
N MET A 270 7.55 -10.92 -15.35
CA MET A 270 7.49 -10.00 -16.47
C MET A 270 8.85 -9.37 -16.81
N ARG A 271 9.96 -9.90 -16.26
CA ARG A 271 11.30 -9.28 -16.37
C ARG A 271 11.81 -9.08 -17.80
N TYR A 272 11.26 -9.79 -18.78
CA TYR A 272 11.64 -9.69 -20.20
C TYR A 272 10.53 -9.10 -21.09
N ALA A 273 9.44 -8.61 -20.50
CA ALA A 273 8.32 -8.03 -21.22
C ALA A 273 8.44 -6.49 -21.23
N GLU A 274 9.32 -5.95 -22.08
CA GLU A 274 9.62 -4.51 -22.12
C GLU A 274 8.47 -3.64 -22.64
N ASP A 275 7.68 -4.17 -23.57
CA ASP A 275 6.46 -3.56 -24.09
C ASP A 275 5.31 -4.56 -24.04
N LEU A 276 4.35 -4.30 -23.15
CA LEU A 276 3.20 -5.18 -22.99
C LEU A 276 2.26 -5.17 -24.19
N THR A 277 2.36 -4.16 -25.08
CA THR A 277 1.57 -4.12 -26.32
C THR A 277 1.94 -5.28 -27.22
N SER A 278 3.22 -5.40 -27.59
CA SER A 278 3.70 -6.49 -28.44
C SER A 278 3.68 -7.84 -27.72
N TYR A 279 3.98 -7.86 -26.41
CA TYR A 279 4.04 -9.10 -25.64
C TYR A 279 2.68 -9.82 -25.56
N TYR A 280 1.59 -9.08 -25.34
CA TYR A 280 0.24 -9.65 -25.23
C TYR A 280 -0.61 -9.51 -26.49
N ASP A 281 -0.03 -9.02 -27.60
CA ASP A 281 -0.77 -8.65 -28.82
C ASP A 281 -1.96 -7.71 -28.52
N LEU A 282 -1.70 -6.68 -27.71
CA LEU A 282 -2.72 -5.72 -27.32
C LEU A 282 -3.10 -4.79 -28.48
N PRO A 283 -4.32 -4.22 -28.47
CA PRO A 283 -4.69 -3.17 -29.39
C PRO A 283 -3.66 -2.04 -29.40
N LYS A 284 -3.36 -1.48 -30.58
CA LYS A 284 -2.43 -0.35 -30.70
C LYS A 284 -2.82 0.77 -29.71
N PRO A 285 -1.87 1.31 -28.93
CA PRO A 285 -2.12 2.39 -28.00
C PRO A 285 -2.84 3.56 -28.67
N VAL A 286 -3.93 4.01 -28.05
CA VAL A 286 -4.64 5.24 -28.42
C VAL A 286 -4.80 6.07 -27.15
N GLU A 287 -4.33 7.31 -27.19
CA GLU A 287 -4.51 8.23 -26.08
C GLU A 287 -6.00 8.46 -25.81
N ARG A 288 -6.36 8.56 -24.54
CA ARG A 288 -7.76 8.59 -24.10
C ARG A 288 -7.95 9.61 -22.99
N GLU A 289 -9.08 10.29 -23.00
CA GLU A 289 -9.52 11.07 -21.83
C GLU A 289 -10.27 10.16 -20.85
N LEU A 290 -9.74 10.00 -19.65
CA LEU A 290 -10.45 9.39 -18.53
C LEU A 290 -11.30 10.48 -17.87
N ILE A 291 -12.56 10.17 -17.59
CA ILE A 291 -13.49 11.08 -16.92
C ILE A 291 -14.11 10.33 -15.75
N ALA A 292 -14.10 10.92 -14.57
CA ALA A 292 -14.79 10.37 -13.40
C ALA A 292 -15.73 11.43 -12.83
N ALA A 293 -16.98 11.05 -12.57
CA ALA A 293 -18.04 11.99 -12.21
C ALA A 293 -18.78 11.60 -10.95
N VAL A 294 -19.36 12.60 -10.30
CA VAL A 294 -20.27 12.43 -9.17
C VAL A 294 -21.67 12.79 -9.62
N LEU A 295 -22.58 11.83 -9.53
CA LEU A 295 -24.01 12.00 -9.80
C LEU A 295 -24.86 11.47 -8.64
N PRO A 296 -26.05 12.07 -8.41
CA PRO A 296 -27.05 11.47 -7.56
C PRO A 296 -27.39 10.04 -8.02
N PRO A 297 -27.53 9.05 -7.11
CA PRO A 297 -27.78 7.64 -7.46
C PRO A 297 -29.01 7.39 -8.34
N ASP A 298 -30.04 8.22 -8.23
CA ASP A 298 -31.27 8.21 -9.03
C ASP A 298 -31.10 8.81 -10.43
N GLN A 299 -30.01 9.53 -10.67
CA GLN A 299 -29.70 10.20 -11.93
C GLN A 299 -28.61 9.49 -12.74
N VAL A 300 -27.88 8.53 -12.15
CA VAL A 300 -26.78 7.78 -12.81
C VAL A 300 -27.21 7.19 -14.17
N PHE A 301 -28.43 6.68 -14.27
CA PHE A 301 -28.99 6.10 -15.50
C PHE A 301 -29.99 7.03 -16.21
N SER A 302 -29.86 8.35 -16.01
CA SER A 302 -30.59 9.37 -16.76
C SER A 302 -29.72 9.90 -17.90
N PRO A 303 -30.08 9.68 -19.19
CA PRO A 303 -29.30 10.19 -20.32
C PRO A 303 -29.02 11.69 -20.23
N SER A 304 -30.00 12.50 -19.80
CA SER A 304 -29.84 13.95 -19.68
C SER A 304 -28.87 14.35 -18.56
N ALA A 305 -28.82 13.59 -17.46
CA ALA A 305 -27.86 13.87 -16.38
C ALA A 305 -26.44 13.52 -16.81
N ILE A 306 -26.27 12.41 -17.55
CA ILE A 306 -24.99 12.02 -18.12
C ILE A 306 -24.52 13.05 -19.15
N GLU A 307 -25.41 13.50 -20.04
CA GLU A 307 -25.12 14.58 -20.99
C GLU A 307 -24.73 15.89 -20.28
N GLY A 308 -25.33 16.18 -19.13
CA GLY A 308 -24.95 17.33 -18.29
C GLY A 308 -23.53 17.24 -17.71
N ILE A 309 -23.00 16.03 -17.45
CA ILE A 309 -21.59 15.86 -17.09
C ILE A 309 -20.69 16.23 -18.27
N LEU A 310 -21.08 15.81 -19.47
CA LEU A 310 -20.32 15.93 -20.72
C LEU A 310 -20.28 17.36 -21.30
N GLY A 311 -20.47 18.38 -20.45
CA GLY A 311 -20.47 19.79 -20.84
C GLY A 311 -19.16 20.27 -21.48
N ASP A 312 -19.09 21.57 -21.78
CA ASP A 312 -18.03 22.14 -22.64
C ASP A 312 -16.61 22.05 -22.07
N GLU A 313 -16.45 21.80 -20.77
CA GLU A 313 -15.13 21.67 -20.10
C GLU A 313 -14.45 20.31 -20.37
N ILE A 314 -15.20 19.29 -20.78
CA ILE A 314 -14.62 17.98 -21.11
C ILE A 314 -14.11 18.00 -22.55
N PRO A 315 -12.82 17.70 -22.79
CA PRO A 315 -12.27 17.65 -24.14
C PRO A 315 -13.09 16.73 -25.05
N ARG A 316 -13.53 17.27 -26.20
CA ARG A 316 -14.16 16.48 -27.26
C ARG A 316 -13.09 15.77 -28.07
N VAL A 317 -12.50 14.74 -27.47
CA VAL A 317 -11.56 13.83 -28.12
C VAL A 317 -12.25 12.54 -28.55
N ASP A 318 -11.68 11.85 -29.54
CA ASP A 318 -12.30 10.68 -30.16
C ASP A 318 -12.38 9.46 -29.22
N ALA A 319 -11.46 9.34 -28.26
CA ALA A 319 -11.42 8.24 -27.30
C ALA A 319 -11.62 8.74 -25.86
N ARG A 320 -12.74 8.35 -25.24
CA ARG A 320 -13.11 8.74 -23.87
C ARG A 320 -13.62 7.55 -23.08
N LEU A 321 -13.29 7.50 -21.79
CA LEU A 321 -13.87 6.55 -20.83
C LEU A 321 -14.47 7.31 -19.65
N LEU A 322 -15.80 7.27 -19.55
CA LEU A 322 -16.56 7.89 -18.47
C LEU A 322 -16.85 6.86 -17.36
N VAL A 323 -16.45 7.17 -16.13
CA VAL A 323 -16.75 6.38 -14.92
C VAL A 323 -17.78 7.12 -14.08
N LEU A 324 -18.93 6.51 -13.89
CA LEU A 324 -20.06 7.01 -13.11
C LEU A 324 -20.18 6.25 -11.79
N PRO A 325 -20.78 6.84 -10.74
CA PRO A 325 -21.01 6.14 -9.49
C PRO A 325 -22.08 5.07 -9.67
N ALA A 326 -22.32 4.28 -8.63
CA ALA A 326 -23.38 3.28 -8.72
C ALA A 326 -24.75 3.94 -8.55
N GLY A 327 -25.74 3.43 -9.29
CA GLY A 327 -27.10 3.93 -9.23
C GLY A 327 -28.15 2.83 -9.35
N LYS A 328 -29.41 3.25 -9.39
CA LYS A 328 -30.56 2.34 -9.46
C LYS A 328 -31.43 2.60 -10.68
N VAL A 329 -31.89 1.51 -11.26
CA VAL A 329 -32.90 1.47 -12.31
C VAL A 329 -33.66 0.15 -12.21
N ARG A 330 -34.74 -0.09 -12.98
CA ARG A 330 -35.66 -1.21 -12.74
C ARG A 330 -35.01 -2.57 -12.99
N SER A 331 -34.01 -2.63 -13.86
CA SER A 331 -33.31 -3.87 -14.20
C SER A 331 -31.92 -3.61 -14.76
N ILE A 332 -31.05 -4.62 -14.70
CA ILE A 332 -29.75 -4.59 -15.36
C ILE A 332 -29.86 -4.32 -16.87
N ALA A 333 -30.87 -4.89 -17.53
CA ALA A 333 -31.10 -4.69 -18.96
C ALA A 333 -31.45 -3.22 -19.30
N GLU A 334 -32.15 -2.53 -18.39
CA GLU A 334 -32.43 -1.11 -18.55
C GLU A 334 -31.17 -0.25 -18.34
N ALA A 335 -30.35 -0.58 -17.33
CA ALA A 335 -29.05 0.05 -17.13
C ALA A 335 -28.17 -0.05 -18.38
N GLU A 336 -28.04 -1.27 -18.94
CA GLU A 336 -27.25 -1.53 -20.15
C GLU A 336 -27.77 -0.75 -21.36
N LYS A 337 -29.09 -0.73 -21.55
CA LYS A 337 -29.70 0.02 -22.65
C LYS A 337 -29.35 1.50 -22.57
N VAL A 338 -29.39 2.09 -21.37
CA VAL A 338 -29.01 3.49 -21.16
C VAL A 338 -27.52 3.69 -21.47
N LEU A 339 -26.64 2.87 -20.89
CA LEU A 339 -25.20 3.01 -21.08
C LEU A 339 -24.78 2.83 -22.55
N LEU A 340 -25.35 1.85 -23.26
CA LEU A 340 -25.13 1.65 -24.71
C LEU A 340 -25.63 2.84 -25.55
N SER A 341 -26.77 3.41 -25.17
CA SER A 341 -27.30 4.60 -25.84
C SER A 341 -26.37 5.80 -25.67
N VAL A 342 -25.76 5.99 -24.50
CA VAL A 342 -24.78 7.06 -24.26
C VAL A 342 -23.49 6.77 -25.02
N ALA A 343 -22.97 5.55 -24.89
CA ALA A 343 -21.72 5.12 -25.53
C ALA A 343 -21.76 5.34 -27.04
N SER A 344 -22.84 4.91 -27.70
CA SER A 344 -23.05 5.07 -29.14
C SER A 344 -23.28 6.53 -29.55
N ARG A 345 -24.12 7.28 -28.83
CA ARG A 345 -24.43 8.69 -29.17
C ARG A 345 -23.20 9.60 -29.11
N HIS A 346 -22.31 9.35 -28.16
CA HIS A 346 -21.17 10.22 -27.90
C HIS A 346 -19.83 9.62 -28.33
N ASN A 347 -19.82 8.45 -28.97
CA ASN A 347 -18.62 7.71 -29.35
C ASN A 347 -17.63 7.61 -28.19
N MET A 348 -18.09 7.06 -27.06
CA MET A 348 -17.29 6.89 -25.85
C MET A 348 -17.57 5.56 -25.16
N ASP A 349 -16.69 5.16 -24.26
CA ASP A 349 -16.90 4.02 -23.39
C ASP A 349 -17.42 4.52 -22.02
N VAL A 350 -18.39 3.83 -21.43
CA VAL A 350 -19.04 4.26 -20.17
C VAL A 350 -19.11 3.10 -19.20
N CYS A 351 -18.60 3.32 -17.99
CA CYS A 351 -18.64 2.39 -16.88
C CYS A 351 -19.52 2.94 -15.74
N ALA A 352 -20.46 2.13 -15.25
CA ALA A 352 -21.27 2.48 -14.07
C ALA A 352 -21.61 1.23 -13.24
N GLY A 353 -21.83 1.42 -11.95
CA GLY A 353 -22.33 0.39 -11.06
C GLY A 353 -23.86 0.32 -11.08
N PHE A 354 -24.42 -0.88 -11.13
CA PHE A 354 -25.84 -1.13 -10.94
C PHE A 354 -26.09 -1.74 -9.56
N GLU A 355 -26.84 -1.03 -8.71
CA GLU A 355 -27.27 -1.52 -7.41
C GLU A 355 -28.52 -2.40 -7.55
N ASP A 356 -28.31 -3.71 -7.54
CA ASP A 356 -29.38 -4.71 -7.60
C ASP A 356 -30.05 -5.02 -6.24
N GLY A 357 -29.55 -4.40 -5.17
CA GLY A 357 -30.03 -4.59 -3.81
C GLY A 357 -29.48 -5.83 -3.08
N LEU A 358 -28.66 -6.67 -3.73
CA LEU A 358 -28.09 -7.89 -3.14
C LEU A 358 -26.83 -7.61 -2.31
N ASN A 359 -25.92 -6.78 -2.82
CA ASN A 359 -24.75 -6.30 -2.11
C ASN A 359 -24.67 -4.77 -2.24
N LYS A 360 -24.91 -4.06 -1.14
CA LYS A 360 -24.90 -2.58 -1.14
C LYS A 360 -23.50 -2.00 -1.32
N ASN A 361 -22.45 -2.77 -1.04
CA ASN A 361 -21.08 -2.29 -1.09
C ASN A 361 -20.44 -2.49 -2.47
N ASP A 362 -20.76 -3.61 -3.12
CA ASP A 362 -20.19 -4.01 -4.40
C ASP A 362 -21.29 -4.15 -5.46
N PRO A 363 -21.58 -3.09 -6.23
CA PRO A 363 -22.58 -3.12 -7.29
C PRO A 363 -22.13 -4.03 -8.44
N ILE A 364 -23.05 -4.35 -9.35
CA ILE A 364 -22.66 -4.94 -10.63
C ILE A 364 -21.99 -3.85 -11.45
N MET A 365 -20.71 -4.00 -11.73
CA MET A 365 -20.00 -3.12 -12.66
C MET A 365 -20.43 -3.44 -14.09
N ILE A 366 -20.79 -2.42 -14.86
CA ILE A 366 -21.18 -2.55 -16.26
C ILE A 366 -20.34 -1.56 -17.07
N LEU A 367 -19.53 -2.07 -17.99
CA LEU A 367 -18.84 -1.29 -19.01
C LEU A 367 -19.56 -1.49 -20.34
N ALA A 368 -20.13 -0.41 -20.89
CA ALA A 368 -20.64 -0.34 -22.24
C ALA A 368 -19.62 0.38 -23.13
N ASP A 369 -19.14 -0.28 -24.17
CA ASP A 369 -18.19 0.32 -25.09
C ASP A 369 -18.88 0.95 -26.31
N SER A 370 -18.15 1.84 -26.97
CA SER A 370 -18.55 2.55 -28.19
C SER A 370 -18.84 1.63 -29.38
N ALA A 371 -18.35 0.38 -29.34
CA ALA A 371 -18.64 -0.67 -30.33
C ALA A 371 -19.94 -1.45 -30.03
N GLY A 372 -20.63 -1.13 -28.93
CA GLY A 372 -21.89 -1.76 -28.54
C GLY A 372 -21.74 -3.06 -27.74
N ARG A 373 -20.56 -3.36 -27.22
CA ARG A 373 -20.31 -4.53 -26.36
C ARG A 373 -20.52 -4.17 -24.90
N ILE A 374 -20.97 -5.14 -24.11
CA ILE A 374 -21.09 -5.04 -22.66
C ILE A 374 -20.11 -6.00 -21.98
N THR A 375 -19.40 -5.49 -20.98
CA THR A 375 -18.66 -6.30 -20.01
C THR A 375 -19.26 -6.10 -18.62
N ARG A 376 -19.48 -7.18 -17.87
CA ARG A 376 -20.04 -7.15 -16.52
C ARG A 376 -19.03 -7.73 -15.51
N HIS A 377 -18.97 -7.14 -14.32
CA HIS A 377 -18.27 -7.72 -13.17
C HIS A 377 -19.16 -7.66 -11.93
N ARG A 378 -19.11 -8.71 -11.09
CA ARG A 378 -19.91 -8.82 -9.86
C ARG A 378 -19.16 -9.61 -8.79
N LEU A 379 -19.31 -9.18 -7.54
CA LEU A 379 -18.92 -9.94 -6.36
C LEU A 379 -20.10 -10.32 -5.42
N PRO A 380 -20.08 -11.52 -4.81
CA PRO A 380 -19.21 -12.64 -5.18
C PRO A 380 -19.54 -13.08 -6.61
N ALA A 381 -18.54 -13.57 -7.33
CA ALA A 381 -18.78 -14.11 -8.66
C ALA A 381 -19.75 -15.30 -8.54
N GLY A 382 -20.73 -15.39 -9.43
CA GLY A 382 -21.74 -16.45 -9.38
C GLY A 382 -21.12 -17.85 -9.47
N LYS A 383 -21.87 -18.91 -9.12
CA LYS A 383 -21.39 -20.29 -9.28
C LYS A 383 -20.92 -20.53 -10.73
N GLY A 384 -19.69 -21.02 -10.90
CA GLY A 384 -19.07 -21.27 -12.21
C GLY A 384 -18.47 -20.03 -12.88
N ALA A 385 -18.37 -18.91 -12.18
CA ALA A 385 -17.69 -17.72 -12.68
C ALA A 385 -16.18 -17.95 -12.81
N ASP A 386 -15.62 -17.29 -13.82
CA ASP A 386 -14.18 -17.30 -14.13
C ASP A 386 -13.35 -16.88 -12.90
N ASP A 387 -12.23 -17.57 -12.71
CA ASP A 387 -11.25 -17.26 -11.66
C ASP A 387 -10.29 -16.14 -12.08
N ARG A 388 -10.50 -15.53 -13.25
CA ARG A 388 -9.67 -14.44 -13.78
C ARG A 388 -10.23 -13.06 -13.44
N PRO A 389 -9.35 -12.04 -13.30
CA PRO A 389 -9.78 -10.64 -13.24
C PRO A 389 -10.68 -10.26 -14.42
N CYS A 390 -11.72 -9.45 -14.16
CA CYS A 390 -12.62 -9.00 -15.22
C CYS A 390 -11.98 -7.89 -16.05
N ILE A 391 -11.44 -8.26 -17.21
CA ILE A 391 -10.70 -7.37 -18.10
C ILE A 391 -11.48 -7.18 -19.41
N ALA A 392 -11.54 -5.94 -19.88
CA ALA A 392 -12.10 -5.57 -21.18
C ALA A 392 -11.06 -4.84 -22.03
N ASP A 393 -10.93 -5.28 -23.28
CA ASP A 393 -10.17 -4.54 -24.31
C ASP A 393 -11.13 -3.65 -25.09
N ILE A 394 -11.06 -2.35 -24.81
CA ILE A 394 -11.75 -1.28 -25.54
C ILE A 394 -10.77 -0.61 -26.50
N ALA A 395 -11.24 0.31 -27.35
CA ALA A 395 -10.41 0.91 -28.40
C ALA A 395 -9.08 1.47 -27.85
N GLY A 396 -7.98 0.76 -28.13
CA GLY A 396 -6.62 1.12 -27.73
C GLY A 396 -6.28 0.98 -26.24
N THR A 397 -7.19 0.50 -25.37
CA THR A 397 -7.00 0.48 -23.91
C THR A 397 -7.48 -0.83 -23.30
N ARG A 398 -6.68 -1.41 -22.40
CA ARG A 398 -7.06 -2.57 -21.59
C ARG A 398 -7.51 -2.11 -20.20
N VAL A 399 -8.74 -2.45 -19.83
CA VAL A 399 -9.40 -1.95 -18.61
C VAL A 399 -9.69 -3.10 -17.65
N LEU A 400 -9.29 -2.96 -16.38
CA LEU A 400 -9.79 -3.80 -15.30
C LEU A 400 -11.09 -3.21 -14.74
N LEU A 401 -12.15 -4.00 -14.66
CA LEU A 401 -13.34 -3.67 -13.86
C LEU A 401 -13.17 -4.29 -12.47
N ALA A 402 -13.19 -3.45 -11.44
CA ALA A 402 -13.10 -3.90 -10.05
C ALA A 402 -14.14 -3.19 -9.19
N CYS A 403 -14.73 -3.92 -8.25
CA CYS A 403 -15.52 -3.32 -7.19
C CYS A 403 -14.59 -2.62 -6.19
N SER A 404 -15.10 -1.61 -5.48
CA SER A 404 -14.28 -0.80 -4.58
C SER A 404 -13.74 -1.61 -3.38
N GLY A 405 -14.46 -2.65 -2.94
CA GLY A 405 -13.98 -3.60 -1.94
C GLY A 405 -12.75 -4.40 -2.39
N GLU A 406 -12.64 -4.74 -3.68
CA GLU A 406 -11.47 -5.45 -4.21
C GLU A 406 -10.22 -4.59 -4.22
N LEU A 407 -10.38 -3.28 -4.43
CA LEU A 407 -9.29 -2.31 -4.43
C LEU A 407 -8.72 -2.03 -3.04
N MET A 408 -9.35 -2.57 -1.99
CA MET A 408 -8.75 -2.66 -0.65
C MET A 408 -7.60 -3.67 -0.57
N HIS A 409 -7.42 -4.49 -1.62
CA HIS A 409 -6.36 -5.48 -1.74
C HIS A 409 -5.39 -5.10 -2.87
N SER A 410 -4.12 -4.91 -2.54
CA SER A 410 -3.04 -4.59 -3.50
C SER A 410 -2.87 -5.63 -4.59
N GLU A 411 -3.16 -6.88 -4.28
CA GLU A 411 -2.84 -8.04 -5.09
C GLU A 411 -3.59 -8.03 -6.43
N LEU A 412 -4.84 -7.54 -6.45
CA LEU A 412 -5.61 -7.44 -7.68
C LEU A 412 -4.99 -6.41 -8.65
N ALA A 413 -4.60 -5.25 -8.13
CA ALA A 413 -3.96 -4.21 -8.92
C ALA A 413 -2.64 -4.70 -9.51
N LEU A 414 -1.81 -5.39 -8.72
CA LEU A 414 -0.57 -6.01 -9.20
C LEU A 414 -0.83 -7.08 -10.28
N ALA A 415 -1.82 -7.96 -10.07
CA ALA A 415 -2.20 -8.98 -11.05
C ALA A 415 -2.65 -8.35 -12.38
N ALA A 416 -3.51 -7.33 -12.32
CA ALA A 416 -4.01 -6.64 -13.51
C ALA A 416 -2.90 -5.86 -14.22
N ALA A 417 -1.98 -5.25 -13.47
CA ALA A 417 -0.85 -4.56 -14.06
C ALA A 417 0.04 -5.51 -14.87
N LYS A 418 0.31 -6.71 -14.34
CA LYS A 418 1.05 -7.76 -15.03
C LYS A 418 0.33 -8.29 -16.26
N LEU A 419 -1.01 -8.31 -16.25
CA LEU A 419 -1.83 -8.66 -17.43
C LEU A 419 -1.93 -7.53 -18.49
N GLY A 420 -1.20 -6.43 -18.31
CA GLY A 420 -1.16 -5.32 -19.26
C GLY A 420 -2.33 -4.36 -19.18
N CYS A 421 -3.09 -4.34 -18.07
CA CYS A 421 -4.13 -3.32 -17.88
C CYS A 421 -3.53 -1.92 -17.79
N ASP A 422 -4.11 -0.98 -18.52
CA ASP A 422 -3.74 0.43 -18.54
C ASP A 422 -4.39 1.19 -17.37
N VAL A 423 -5.63 0.84 -17.07
CA VAL A 423 -6.46 1.49 -16.06
C VAL A 423 -7.34 0.48 -15.32
N VAL A 424 -7.57 0.72 -14.04
CA VAL A 424 -8.67 0.12 -13.28
C VAL A 424 -9.79 1.13 -13.12
N VAL A 425 -11.02 0.68 -13.37
CA VAL A 425 -12.23 1.45 -13.11
C VAL A 425 -13.02 0.82 -11.96
N SER A 426 -13.53 1.67 -11.07
CA SER A 426 -14.38 1.25 -9.95
C SER A 426 -15.55 2.20 -9.79
N SER A 427 -16.71 1.64 -9.48
CA SER A 427 -17.95 2.36 -9.25
C SER A 427 -18.56 1.87 -7.94
N THR A 428 -19.02 2.80 -7.09
CA THR A 428 -19.67 2.47 -5.83
C THR A 428 -20.86 3.39 -5.55
N GLY A 429 -21.85 2.84 -4.86
CA GLY A 429 -23.02 3.59 -4.37
C GLY A 429 -22.80 4.24 -3.01
N ASN A 430 -21.68 3.91 -2.38
CA ASN A 430 -21.29 4.42 -1.07
C ASN A 430 -20.51 5.73 -1.20
N ASP A 431 -20.40 6.43 -0.07
CA ASP A 431 -19.51 7.56 0.07
C ASP A 431 -18.05 7.06 0.12
N LEU A 432 -17.20 7.64 -0.71
CA LEU A 432 -15.75 7.43 -0.66
C LEU A 432 -15.18 8.36 0.41
N HIS A 433 -15.02 7.83 1.61
CA HIS A 433 -14.32 8.54 2.68
C HIS A 433 -12.80 8.57 2.44
N ASP A 434 -12.08 9.40 3.19
CA ASP A 434 -10.68 9.73 2.89
C ASP A 434 -9.74 8.53 2.94
N GLN A 435 -9.85 7.68 3.97
CA GLN A 435 -9.00 6.49 4.10
C GLN A 435 -9.16 5.50 2.94
N MET A 436 -10.41 5.25 2.53
CA MET A 436 -10.71 4.37 1.39
C MET A 436 -10.21 4.98 0.09
N SER A 437 -10.47 6.28 -0.12
CA SER A 437 -9.96 7.01 -1.30
C SER A 437 -8.44 6.87 -1.41
N ARG A 438 -7.73 7.04 -0.30
CA ARG A 438 -6.27 6.97 -0.25
C ARG A 438 -5.73 5.58 -0.55
N VAL A 439 -6.33 4.52 0.03
CA VAL A 439 -5.94 3.14 -0.26
C VAL A 439 -6.14 2.81 -1.74
N ILE A 440 -7.27 3.22 -2.31
CA ILE A 440 -7.57 2.99 -3.72
C ILE A 440 -6.62 3.79 -4.63
N ALA A 441 -6.37 5.06 -4.31
CA ALA A 441 -5.41 5.90 -5.04
C ALA A 441 -4.00 5.31 -5.03
N ALA A 442 -3.57 4.74 -3.91
CA ALA A 442 -2.28 4.06 -3.78
C ALA A 442 -2.14 2.81 -4.66
N ARG A 443 -3.23 2.29 -5.28
CA ARG A 443 -3.14 1.21 -6.29
C ARG A 443 -2.43 1.67 -7.56
N SER A 444 -2.35 2.97 -7.81
CA SER A 444 -1.57 3.52 -8.92
C SER A 444 -0.08 3.22 -8.83
N ILE A 445 0.44 2.91 -7.64
CA ILE A 445 1.82 2.44 -7.40
C ILE A 445 2.11 1.14 -8.17
N GLU A 446 1.10 0.30 -8.40
CA GLU A 446 1.22 -0.92 -9.20
C GLU A 446 1.28 -0.62 -10.72
N GLN A 447 1.58 0.62 -11.10
CA GLN A 447 1.79 1.08 -12.48
C GLN A 447 0.55 0.94 -13.36
N LEU A 448 -0.59 1.40 -12.85
CA LEU A 448 -1.86 1.47 -13.57
C LEU A 448 -2.63 2.75 -13.20
N TYR A 449 -3.35 3.32 -14.14
CA TYR A 449 -4.26 4.43 -13.82
C TYR A 449 -5.41 3.93 -12.97
N VAL A 450 -5.91 4.75 -12.05
CA VAL A 450 -7.04 4.39 -11.20
C VAL A 450 -8.13 5.43 -11.41
N ALA A 451 -9.31 5.04 -11.87
CA ALA A 451 -10.46 5.94 -12.03
C ALA A 451 -11.64 5.42 -11.20
N VAL A 452 -12.13 6.24 -10.27
CA VAL A 452 -13.16 5.84 -9.31
C VAL A 452 -14.26 6.87 -9.25
N ALA A 453 -15.50 6.40 -9.22
CA ALA A 453 -16.67 7.23 -8.96
C ALA A 453 -17.49 6.64 -7.82
N GLY A 454 -17.72 7.45 -6.78
CA GLY A 454 -18.61 7.17 -5.67
C GLY A 454 -19.69 8.23 -5.54
N LYS A 455 -20.59 8.04 -4.58
CA LYS A 455 -21.77 8.91 -4.41
C LYS A 455 -21.41 10.37 -4.11
N ASN A 456 -20.33 10.62 -3.39
CA ASN A 456 -19.91 11.95 -2.93
C ASN A 456 -18.62 12.46 -3.58
N LYS A 457 -17.82 11.58 -4.20
CA LYS A 457 -16.47 11.90 -4.67
C LYS A 457 -16.15 11.06 -5.91
N ALA A 458 -15.40 11.64 -6.84
CA ALA A 458 -14.81 10.94 -7.96
C ALA A 458 -13.37 11.43 -8.15
N PHE A 459 -12.46 10.54 -8.53
CA PHE A 459 -11.06 10.89 -8.73
C PHE A 459 -10.38 9.97 -9.74
N ILE A 460 -9.29 10.48 -10.32
CA ILE A 460 -8.41 9.76 -11.25
C ILE A 460 -6.97 9.93 -10.80
N CYS A 461 -6.22 8.82 -10.75
CA CYS A 461 -4.80 8.80 -10.43
C CYS A 461 -3.95 8.33 -11.63
N GLU A 462 -2.89 9.07 -11.93
CA GLU A 462 -1.81 8.64 -12.83
C GLU A 462 -0.74 7.91 -12.00
N PRO A 463 -0.20 6.77 -12.47
CA PRO A 463 0.97 6.14 -11.85
C PRO A 463 2.10 7.12 -11.55
N PRO A 464 2.78 6.99 -10.40
CA PRO A 464 3.92 7.84 -10.09
C PRO A 464 5.10 7.54 -11.03
N GLU A 465 5.91 8.56 -11.27
CA GLU A 465 7.24 8.38 -11.85
C GLU A 465 8.23 8.16 -10.69
N SER A 466 8.95 7.04 -10.67
CA SER A 466 9.86 6.70 -9.56
C SER A 466 9.14 6.71 -8.18
N HIS A 467 9.79 7.19 -7.12
CA HIS A 467 9.24 7.25 -5.77
C HIS A 467 8.42 8.52 -5.46
N TYR A 468 7.93 9.23 -6.49
CA TYR A 468 7.06 10.40 -6.32
C TYR A 468 5.66 9.98 -5.86
N ARG A 469 4.91 10.95 -5.30
CA ARG A 469 3.47 10.78 -5.14
C ARG A 469 2.79 10.69 -6.51
N TRP A 470 1.81 9.81 -6.66
CA TRP A 470 0.97 9.77 -7.86
C TRP A 470 0.29 11.13 -8.09
N LYS A 471 0.04 11.46 -9.35
CA LYS A 471 -0.80 12.62 -9.67
C LYS A 471 -2.26 12.24 -9.49
N GLU A 472 -3.05 13.15 -8.93
CA GLU A 472 -4.45 12.92 -8.62
C GLU A 472 -5.26 14.15 -9.01
N VAL A 473 -6.38 13.93 -9.69
CA VAL A 473 -7.43 14.92 -9.93
C VAL A 473 -8.74 14.37 -9.37
N GLY A 474 -9.60 15.23 -8.84
CA GLY A 474 -10.86 14.78 -8.27
C GLY A 474 -11.85 15.90 -8.02
N VAL A 475 -13.10 15.50 -7.81
CA VAL A 475 -14.23 16.36 -7.45
C VAL A 475 -14.98 15.78 -6.26
N GLN A 476 -15.63 16.64 -5.48
CA GLN A 476 -16.43 16.27 -4.31
C GLN A 476 -17.77 17.04 -4.33
N GLY A 477 -18.86 16.35 -4.00
CA GLY A 477 -20.21 16.92 -3.92
C GLY A 477 -20.96 17.07 -5.25
N GLY A 478 -20.27 16.96 -6.39
CA GLY A 478 -20.87 17.01 -7.73
C GLY A 478 -19.84 17.34 -8.82
N GLY A 479 -20.24 17.18 -10.09
CA GLY A 479 -19.40 17.51 -11.24
C GLY A 479 -18.54 16.35 -11.72
N SER A 480 -17.47 16.66 -12.47
CA SER A 480 -16.53 15.67 -12.99
C SER A 480 -15.10 16.17 -13.00
N CYS A 481 -14.17 15.23 -13.04
CA CYS A 481 -12.75 15.47 -13.26
C CYS A 481 -12.29 14.63 -14.46
N SER A 482 -11.21 15.06 -15.10
CA SER A 482 -10.64 14.34 -16.22
C SER A 482 -9.12 14.33 -16.21
N MET A 483 -8.56 13.28 -16.83
CA MET A 483 -7.12 13.09 -16.96
C MET A 483 -6.81 12.31 -18.24
N LYS A 484 -5.74 12.70 -18.91
CA LYS A 484 -5.24 12.00 -20.09
C LYS A 484 -4.52 10.69 -19.71
N LEU A 485 -4.96 9.59 -20.31
CA LEU A 485 -4.30 8.29 -20.29
C LEU A 485 -3.51 8.09 -21.58
N ASP A 486 -2.24 7.70 -21.43
CA ASP A 486 -1.37 7.26 -22.52
C ASP A 486 -1.03 5.76 -22.37
N PRO A 487 -1.70 4.86 -23.11
CA PRO A 487 -1.41 3.44 -23.06
C PRO A 487 0.01 3.07 -23.50
N ALA A 488 0.67 3.87 -24.34
CA ALA A 488 2.04 3.60 -24.76
C ALA A 488 3.03 3.81 -23.61
N LYS A 489 2.73 4.73 -22.68
CA LYS A 489 3.46 4.91 -21.43
C LYS A 489 3.07 3.85 -20.41
N SER A 490 1.77 3.62 -20.17
CA SER A 490 1.33 2.68 -19.13
C SER A 490 1.70 1.24 -19.41
N ARG A 491 2.00 0.84 -20.66
CA ARG A 491 2.42 -0.55 -20.99
C ARG A 491 3.91 -0.82 -20.85
N LYS A 492 4.69 0.17 -20.44
CA LYS A 492 6.11 0.01 -20.08
C LYS A 492 6.23 -0.09 -18.58
N LYS A 493 6.19 -1.32 -18.07
CA LYS A 493 6.07 -1.57 -16.62
C LYS A 493 7.28 -2.28 -16.03
N SER A 494 7.54 -2.02 -14.76
CA SER A 494 8.49 -2.76 -13.93
C SER A 494 7.83 -3.22 -12.64
N PHE A 495 8.15 -4.43 -12.17
CA PHE A 495 7.43 -5.02 -11.04
C PHE A 495 8.37 -5.33 -9.88
N TYR A 496 7.85 -5.16 -8.67
CA TYR A 496 8.50 -5.63 -7.46
C TYR A 496 8.10 -7.09 -7.20
N ASP A 497 8.96 -8.02 -7.62
CA ASP A 497 8.66 -9.46 -7.64
C ASP A 497 9.24 -10.25 -6.45
N ARG A 498 9.83 -9.57 -5.46
CA ARG A 498 10.31 -10.22 -4.23
C ARG A 498 9.16 -10.44 -3.25
N LEU A 499 8.24 -11.32 -3.62
CA LEU A 499 7.03 -11.65 -2.88
C LEU A 499 6.92 -13.14 -2.60
N ASP A 500 6.25 -13.48 -1.51
CA ASP A 500 5.87 -14.84 -1.13
C ASP A 500 4.50 -15.14 -1.75
N TYR A 501 4.51 -15.56 -3.02
CA TYR A 501 3.27 -15.81 -3.78
C TYR A 501 2.45 -16.96 -3.19
N ASP A 502 3.10 -17.98 -2.60
CA ASP A 502 2.41 -19.08 -1.93
C ASP A 502 1.60 -18.57 -0.74
N LEU A 503 2.15 -17.64 0.05
CA LEU A 503 1.40 -16.99 1.13
C LEU A 503 0.27 -16.10 0.60
N LEU A 504 0.52 -15.31 -0.44
CA LEU A 504 -0.46 -14.38 -1.00
C LEU A 504 -1.62 -15.08 -1.72
N LEU A 505 -1.39 -16.25 -2.35
CA LEU A 505 -2.40 -16.92 -3.17
C LEU A 505 -3.19 -18.01 -2.44
N ARG A 506 -2.87 -18.32 -1.18
CA ARG A 506 -3.66 -19.25 -0.35
C ARG A 506 -5.08 -18.74 -0.13
N SER A 507 -6.05 -19.59 -0.44
CA SER A 507 -7.49 -19.40 -0.21
C SER A 507 -7.88 -19.47 1.27
N ASP A 508 -7.07 -20.20 2.04
CA ASP A 508 -7.34 -20.57 3.42
C ASP A 508 -6.89 -19.40 4.29
N GLY A 509 -7.72 -18.35 4.31
CA GLY A 509 -7.44 -17.13 5.03
C GLY A 509 -7.04 -17.42 6.47
N CYS A 510 -5.81 -17.05 6.84
CA CYS A 510 -5.31 -17.04 8.23
C CYS A 510 -5.49 -18.36 9.03
N GLU A 511 -5.73 -19.50 8.39
CA GLU A 511 -5.52 -20.83 8.99
C GLU A 511 -4.09 -21.28 8.70
N MET A 512 -3.11 -20.43 9.03
CA MET A 512 -1.90 -21.03 9.56
C MET A 512 -2.31 -21.55 10.93
N GLU A 513 -2.51 -22.87 11.03
CA GLU A 513 -2.45 -23.58 12.29
C GLU A 513 -1.37 -22.88 13.14
N ARG A 514 -1.73 -22.54 14.37
CA ARG A 514 -0.75 -22.13 15.37
C ARG A 514 0.16 -23.34 15.55
N ILE A 515 1.17 -23.48 14.69
CA ILE A 515 2.13 -24.58 14.76
C ILE A 515 2.81 -24.36 16.10
N ASN A 516 2.47 -25.26 17.03
CA ASN A 516 2.93 -25.29 18.41
C ASN A 516 4.45 -25.36 18.50
#